data_AF-A0A257UNX8-F1
#
_entry.id   AF-A0A257UNX8-F1
#
_cell.length_a   1.000
_cell.length_b   1.000
_cell.length_c   1.000
_cell.angle_alpha   90.00
_cell.angle_beta   90.00
_cell.angle_gamma   90.00
#
_symmetry.space_group_name_H-M   'P 1'
#
loop_
_entity.id
_entity.type
_entity.pdbx_description
1 polymer ?
#
loop_
_entity_poly.entity_id
_entity_poly.type
_entity_poly.pdbx_seq_one_letter_code
_entity_poly.pdbx_strand_id
1 'polypeptide(L)'
;MSYDYAGYQTALTTLMATTTSDPFFISILPNCIDYAEQRIYRELDILNTRERNYGAITTPGVRLVNLASTVMVVETLAIITPAGSAPNAGQRNICLPVTHDFLDMVYPNESTAYQAVPRFFAMLNQQQVLVGPAPDQAYTVETVGTYRPLPLSATNTTTILTQLLPDLFLAASMIFMSGYQRNFGSQADDPKMGMSWEQQYQELMKWAKNETERQ
;
A
#
# COMPACT_ATOMS: atom_id res chain seq x y z
N MET A 1 8.89 -1.46 -21.59
CA MET A 1 8.53 -0.02 -21.62
C MET A 1 8.51 0.47 -20.17
N SER A 2 8.47 1.77 -19.88
CA SER A 2 8.23 2.29 -18.52
C SER A 2 7.61 3.69 -18.64
N TYR A 3 6.75 4.06 -17.71
CA TYR A 3 6.11 5.38 -17.69
C TYR A 3 6.47 6.17 -16.42
N ASP A 4 6.77 7.45 -16.60
CA ASP A 4 6.56 8.47 -15.57
C ASP A 4 5.14 9.05 -15.68
N TYR A 5 4.73 9.88 -14.72
CA TYR A 5 3.37 10.42 -14.67
C TYR A 5 2.99 11.17 -15.96
N ALA A 6 3.89 12.00 -16.51
CA ALA A 6 3.63 12.76 -17.73
C ALA A 6 3.56 11.86 -18.97
N GLY A 7 4.45 10.87 -19.08
CA GLY A 7 4.43 9.87 -20.14
C GLY A 7 3.17 9.01 -20.09
N TYR A 8 2.74 8.59 -18.90
CA TYR A 8 1.50 7.87 -18.68
C TYR A 8 0.27 8.69 -19.10
N GLN A 9 0.20 9.96 -18.70
CA GLN A 9 -0.87 10.86 -19.14
C GLN A 9 -0.93 10.94 -20.67
N THR A 10 0.23 11.13 -21.33
CA THR A 10 0.31 11.24 -22.79
C THR A 10 -0.14 9.95 -23.49
N ALA A 11 0.31 8.79 -22.99
CA ALA A 11 -0.08 7.48 -23.54
C ALA A 11 -1.59 7.26 -23.43
N LEU A 12 -2.16 7.56 -22.26
CA LEU A 12 -3.58 7.34 -22.00
C LEU A 12 -4.47 8.31 -22.79
N THR A 13 -4.11 9.60 -22.90
CA THR A 13 -4.87 10.55 -23.73
C THR A 13 -4.81 10.22 -25.21
N THR A 14 -3.67 9.68 -25.68
CA THR A 14 -3.52 9.21 -27.07
C THR A 14 -4.48 8.05 -27.36
N LEU A 15 -4.58 7.06 -26.47
CA LEU A 15 -5.51 5.94 -26.61
C LEU A 15 -6.98 6.37 -26.49
N MET A 16 -7.26 7.39 -25.68
CA MET A 16 -8.59 7.95 -25.51
C MET A 16 -9.00 8.96 -26.60
N ALA A 17 -8.09 9.33 -27.50
CA ALA A 17 -8.29 10.42 -28.46
C ALA A 17 -8.71 11.76 -27.80
N THR A 18 -8.10 12.11 -26.66
CA THR A 18 -8.26 13.41 -25.98
C THR A 18 -6.90 14.09 -25.74
N THR A 19 -6.88 15.24 -25.04
CA THR A 19 -5.67 15.97 -24.67
C THR A 19 -5.45 15.95 -23.15
N THR A 20 -4.19 16.11 -22.72
CA THR A 20 -3.83 16.17 -21.29
C THR A 20 -4.33 17.43 -20.57
N SER A 21 -4.75 18.44 -21.32
CA SER A 21 -5.31 19.70 -20.82
C SER A 21 -6.83 19.70 -20.66
N ASP A 22 -7.53 18.64 -21.07
CA ASP A 22 -8.98 18.54 -20.95
C ASP A 22 -9.40 18.54 -19.46
N PRO A 23 -10.23 19.51 -19.00
CA PRO A 23 -10.67 19.58 -17.60
C PRO A 23 -11.37 18.31 -17.11
N PHE A 24 -12.13 17.64 -17.98
CA PHE A 24 -12.81 16.39 -17.63
C PHE A 24 -11.79 15.28 -17.39
N PHE A 25 -10.79 15.17 -18.27
CA PHE A 25 -9.69 14.23 -18.12
C PHE A 25 -8.93 14.44 -16.81
N ILE A 26 -8.54 15.68 -16.51
CA ILE A 26 -7.79 16.02 -15.30
C ILE A 26 -8.59 15.64 -14.04
N SER A 27 -9.91 15.86 -14.05
CA SER A 27 -10.77 15.55 -12.91
C SER A 27 -10.92 14.05 -12.64
N ILE A 28 -10.92 13.21 -13.69
CA ILE A 28 -11.18 11.78 -13.58
C ILE A 28 -9.90 10.95 -13.44
N LEU A 29 -8.74 11.49 -13.87
CA LEU A 29 -7.46 10.80 -13.85
C LEU A 29 -7.07 10.20 -12.47
N PRO A 30 -7.26 10.89 -11.32
CA PRO A 30 -6.95 10.30 -10.02
C PRO A 30 -7.77 9.04 -9.73
N ASN A 31 -9.06 9.02 -10.08
CA ASN A 31 -9.92 7.86 -9.87
C ASN A 31 -9.53 6.69 -10.78
N CYS A 32 -9.09 6.99 -12.01
CA CYS A 32 -8.59 5.98 -12.94
C CYS A 32 -7.31 5.32 -12.41
N ILE A 33 -6.34 6.12 -11.95
CA ILE A 33 -5.11 5.63 -11.34
C ILE A 33 -5.44 4.77 -10.13
N ASP A 34 -6.29 5.26 -9.23
CA ASP A 34 -6.67 4.54 -8.01
C ASP A 34 -7.35 3.20 -8.33
N TYR A 35 -8.27 3.18 -9.30
CA TYR A 35 -8.90 1.94 -9.78
C TYR A 35 -7.88 0.94 -10.31
N ALA A 36 -7.00 1.37 -11.21
CA ALA A 36 -6.02 0.52 -11.87
C ALA A 36 -5.01 -0.06 -10.86
N GLU A 37 -4.45 0.78 -9.99
CA GLU A 37 -3.48 0.36 -8.99
C GLU A 37 -4.11 -0.56 -7.94
N GLN A 38 -5.26 -0.20 -7.36
CA GLN A 38 -5.91 -1.04 -6.36
C GLN A 38 -6.37 -2.39 -6.92
N ARG A 39 -6.77 -2.45 -8.18
CA ARG A 39 -7.12 -3.72 -8.82
C ARG A 39 -5.88 -4.61 -8.92
N ILE A 40 -4.79 -4.09 -9.49
CA ILE A 40 -3.57 -4.87 -9.70
C ILE A 40 -2.96 -5.32 -8.36
N TYR A 41 -2.87 -4.44 -7.36
CA TYR A 41 -2.35 -4.80 -6.02
C TYR A 41 -3.22 -5.79 -5.25
N ARG A 42 -4.48 -6.01 -5.64
CA ARG A 42 -5.31 -7.07 -5.06
C ARG A 42 -5.14 -8.41 -5.77
N GLU A 43 -4.80 -8.38 -7.06
CA GLU A 43 -4.66 -9.58 -7.90
C GLU A 43 -3.23 -10.12 -7.95
N LEU A 44 -2.23 -9.27 -7.68
CA LEU A 44 -0.81 -9.60 -7.63
C LEU A 44 -0.24 -9.39 -6.22
N ASP A 45 0.55 -10.36 -5.77
CA ASP A 45 1.44 -10.20 -4.63
C ASP A 45 2.82 -9.80 -5.17
N ILE A 46 3.24 -8.56 -4.91
CA ILE A 46 4.47 -8.00 -5.47
C ILE A 46 5.43 -7.76 -4.31
N LEU A 47 6.63 -8.34 -4.38
CA LEU A 47 7.63 -8.23 -3.31
C LEU A 47 7.97 -6.78 -2.94
N ASN A 48 7.92 -5.84 -3.89
CA ASN A 48 8.14 -4.41 -3.65
C ASN A 48 7.11 -3.75 -2.72
N THR A 49 5.95 -4.37 -2.49
CA THR A 49 4.97 -3.89 -1.49
C THR A 49 5.36 -4.26 -0.06
N ARG A 50 6.34 -5.17 0.10
CA ARG A 50 6.92 -5.55 1.38
C ARG A 50 8.00 -4.53 1.78
N GLU A 51 7.64 -3.66 2.71
CA GLU A 51 8.54 -2.61 3.18
C GLU A 51 8.85 -2.73 4.67
N ARG A 52 9.88 -2.01 5.09
CA ARG A 52 10.25 -1.81 6.48
C ARG A 52 9.97 -0.35 6.85
N ASN A 53 9.03 -0.12 7.76
CA ASN A 53 8.71 1.21 8.26
C ASN A 53 9.11 1.35 9.73
N TYR A 54 9.77 2.45 10.10
CA TYR A 54 10.22 2.74 11.45
C TYR A 54 9.81 4.14 11.96
N GLY A 55 8.74 4.71 11.39
CA GLY A 55 8.25 6.05 11.74
C GLY A 55 7.38 6.12 13.00
N ALA A 56 7.02 4.99 13.61
CA ALA A 56 6.17 4.95 14.81
C ALA A 56 7.01 4.98 16.09
N ILE A 57 6.48 5.64 17.14
CA ILE A 57 7.13 5.76 18.45
C ILE A 57 6.11 5.35 19.53
N THR A 58 6.53 4.53 20.49
CA THR A 58 5.69 4.16 21.63
C THR A 58 5.53 5.33 22.59
N THR A 59 4.39 5.40 23.28
CA THR A 59 4.20 6.37 24.37
C THR A 59 4.32 5.65 25.70
N PRO A 60 5.19 6.07 26.64
CA PRO A 60 5.33 5.43 27.94
C PRO A 60 3.98 5.27 28.65
N GLY A 61 3.71 4.08 29.17
CA GLY A 61 2.46 3.75 29.84
C GLY A 61 1.23 3.64 28.92
N VAL A 62 1.41 3.55 27.60
CA VAL A 62 0.31 3.37 26.63
C VAL A 62 0.59 2.16 25.74
N ARG A 63 -0.29 1.16 25.80
CA ARG A 63 -0.17 -0.10 25.02
C ARG A 63 -0.53 0.08 23.55
N LEU A 64 -1.31 1.10 23.21
CA LEU A 64 -1.71 1.40 21.83
C LEU A 64 -0.60 2.17 21.10
N VAL A 65 -0.16 1.63 19.97
CA VAL A 65 0.82 2.26 19.08
C VAL A 65 0.17 2.53 17.73
N ASN A 66 0.29 3.77 17.25
CA ASN A 66 -0.14 4.15 15.90
C ASN A 66 1.04 3.95 14.94
N LEU A 67 0.86 3.08 13.95
CA LEU A 67 1.82 2.84 12.89
C LEU A 67 1.87 4.05 11.94
N ALA A 68 3.05 4.31 11.40
CA ALA A 68 3.29 5.47 10.53
C ALA A 68 2.58 5.39 9.17
N SER A 69 2.20 4.18 8.74
CA SER A 69 1.43 3.94 7.53
C SER A 69 0.45 2.79 7.74
N THR A 70 -0.61 2.78 6.93
CA THR A 70 -1.57 1.68 6.90
C THR A 70 -0.90 0.43 6.33
N VAL A 71 -0.90 -0.65 7.12
CA VAL A 71 -0.33 -1.94 6.77
C VAL A 71 -1.45 -2.92 6.43
N MET A 72 -1.26 -3.71 5.37
CA MET A 72 -2.20 -4.76 4.97
C MET A 72 -1.96 -6.03 5.77
N VAL A 73 -0.70 -6.45 5.85
CA VAL A 73 -0.26 -7.63 6.60
C VAL A 73 1.03 -7.28 7.33
N VAL A 74 1.06 -7.45 8.65
CA VAL A 74 2.30 -7.33 9.44
C VAL A 74 2.95 -8.69 9.50
N GLU A 75 4.21 -8.77 9.11
CA GLU A 75 5.01 -9.98 9.26
C GLU A 75 5.81 -9.96 10.56
N THR A 76 6.46 -8.83 10.85
CA THR A 76 7.25 -8.66 12.06
C THR A 76 7.10 -7.25 12.60
N LEU A 77 7.09 -7.16 13.94
CA LEU A 77 7.19 -5.91 14.67
C LEU A 77 8.38 -6.02 15.62
N ALA A 78 9.23 -5.00 15.63
CA ALA A 78 10.38 -4.90 16.50
C ALA A 78 10.36 -3.57 17.27
N ILE A 79 10.71 -3.65 18.54
CA ILE A 79 10.97 -2.48 19.38
C ILE A 79 12.47 -2.22 19.37
N ILE A 80 12.87 -0.98 19.06
CA ILE A 80 14.27 -0.59 19.02
C ILE A 80 14.70 -0.07 20.40
N THR A 81 15.74 -0.67 20.96
CA THR A 81 16.35 -0.25 22.23
C THR A 81 17.81 0.16 22.02
N PRO A 82 18.36 1.10 22.80
CA PRO A 82 17.70 1.89 23.84
C PRO A 82 16.72 2.93 23.26
N ALA A 83 15.84 3.48 24.10
CA ALA A 83 14.86 4.51 23.70
C ALA A 83 15.52 5.69 22.97
N GLY A 84 14.83 6.25 21.98
CA GLY A 84 15.36 7.30 21.11
C GLY A 84 16.37 6.85 20.05
N SER A 85 16.73 5.56 20.00
CA SER A 85 17.63 5.05 18.96
C SER A 85 16.91 4.82 17.63
N ALA A 86 17.58 5.17 16.52
CA ALA A 86 17.16 4.75 15.19
C ALA A 86 17.50 3.27 14.96
N PRO A 87 16.81 2.56 14.04
CA PRO A 87 17.05 1.13 13.80
C PRO A 87 18.47 0.77 13.36
N ASN A 88 19.25 1.74 12.86
CA ASN A 88 20.65 1.54 12.45
C ASN A 88 21.65 1.68 13.60
N ALA A 89 21.23 2.25 14.73
CA ALA A 89 22.06 2.51 15.90
C ALA A 89 21.60 1.75 17.16
N GLY A 90 20.37 1.21 17.15
CA GLY A 90 19.80 0.42 18.24
C GLY A 90 19.74 -1.08 17.96
N GLN A 91 19.37 -1.84 18.98
CA GLN A 91 19.08 -3.26 18.93
C GLN A 91 17.58 -3.49 18.64
N ARG A 92 17.29 -4.43 17.74
CA ARG A 92 15.94 -4.89 17.42
C ARG A 92 15.50 -5.97 18.39
N ASN A 93 14.43 -5.70 19.15
CA ASN A 93 13.76 -6.71 19.95
C ASN A 93 12.46 -7.11 19.24
N ILE A 94 12.51 -8.26 18.55
CA ILE A 94 11.35 -8.77 17.80
C ILE A 94 10.24 -9.14 18.79
N CYS A 95 9.05 -8.61 18.55
CA CYS A 95 7.85 -8.94 19.30
C CYS A 95 7.18 -10.16 18.70
N LEU A 96 6.65 -11.03 19.56
CA LEU A 96 5.89 -12.19 19.16
C LEU A 96 4.43 -11.79 18.86
N PRO A 97 3.86 -12.19 17.71
CA PRO A 97 2.46 -11.97 17.43
C PRO A 97 1.59 -12.84 18.36
N VAL A 98 0.60 -12.23 19.00
CA VAL A 98 -0.34 -12.88 19.92
C VAL A 98 -1.77 -12.38 19.66
N THR A 99 -2.75 -13.00 20.30
CA THR A 99 -4.14 -12.53 20.25
C THR A 99 -4.33 -11.30 21.15
N HIS A 100 -5.34 -10.49 20.81
CA HIS A 100 -5.81 -9.40 21.66
C HIS A 100 -6.14 -9.88 23.07
N ASP A 101 -6.87 -11.01 23.17
CA ASP A 101 -7.29 -11.58 24.44
C ASP A 101 -6.10 -12.01 25.31
N PHE A 102 -5.04 -12.59 24.72
CA PHE A 102 -3.83 -12.92 25.47
C PHE A 102 -3.21 -11.68 26.10
N LEU A 103 -3.12 -10.62 25.32
CA LEU A 103 -2.56 -9.34 25.76
C LEU A 103 -3.37 -8.75 26.94
N ASP A 104 -4.69 -8.84 26.90
CA ASP A 104 -5.55 -8.33 27.97
C ASP A 104 -5.60 -9.26 29.20
N MET A 105 -5.42 -10.56 29.03
CA MET A 105 -5.32 -11.49 30.16
C MET A 105 -3.99 -11.37 30.91
N VAL A 106 -2.88 -11.16 30.18
CA VAL A 106 -1.53 -11.11 30.76
C VAL A 106 -1.15 -9.70 31.21
N TYR A 107 -1.59 -8.67 30.49
CA TYR A 107 -1.32 -7.25 30.79
C TYR A 107 -2.64 -6.47 30.92
N PRO A 108 -3.43 -6.73 31.99
CA PRO A 108 -4.82 -6.25 32.10
C PRO A 108 -4.97 -4.73 32.23
N ASN A 109 -3.90 -4.01 32.55
CA ASN A 109 -3.89 -2.55 32.62
C ASN A 109 -2.50 -1.99 32.33
N GLU A 110 -2.40 -0.67 32.24
CA GLU A 110 -1.17 0.06 31.86
C GLU A 110 -0.40 0.58 33.08
N SER A 111 -0.65 0.01 34.27
CA SER A 111 0.06 0.38 35.51
C SER A 111 1.56 0.16 35.36
N THR A 112 2.36 0.88 36.15
CA THR A 112 3.83 0.77 36.16
C THR A 112 4.33 -0.65 36.45
N ALA A 113 3.54 -1.48 37.13
CA ALA A 113 3.86 -2.90 37.35
C ALA A 113 3.85 -3.76 36.07
N TYR A 114 3.15 -3.29 35.02
CA TYR A 114 3.07 -3.92 33.70
C TYR A 114 3.81 -3.10 32.63
N GLN A 115 4.74 -2.24 33.04
CA GLN A 115 5.56 -1.45 32.12
C GLN A 115 6.97 -2.04 31.97
N ALA A 116 7.38 -2.27 30.71
CA ALA A 116 8.71 -2.70 30.32
C ALA A 116 8.86 -2.59 28.79
N VAL A 117 10.03 -2.97 28.26
CA VAL A 117 10.22 -3.13 26.81
C VAL A 117 9.19 -4.15 26.28
N PRO A 118 8.30 -3.77 25.34
CA PRO A 118 7.29 -4.68 24.82
C PRO A 118 7.90 -5.90 24.13
N ARG A 119 7.24 -7.06 24.27
CA ARG A 119 7.69 -8.35 23.73
C ARG A 119 6.63 -9.07 22.91
N PHE A 120 5.39 -8.60 23.00
CA PHE A 120 4.23 -9.16 22.34
C PHE A 120 3.49 -8.06 21.61
N PHE A 121 2.86 -8.41 20.50
CA PHE A 121 1.99 -7.47 19.78
C PHE A 121 0.76 -8.18 19.22
N ALA A 122 -0.34 -7.42 19.11
CA ALA A 122 -1.56 -7.83 18.43
C ALA A 122 -2.08 -6.65 17.60
N MET A 123 -2.48 -6.91 16.36
CA MET A 123 -3.09 -5.88 15.52
C MET A 123 -4.51 -5.57 16.01
N LEU A 124 -4.82 -4.29 16.19
CA LEU A 124 -6.18 -3.83 16.51
C LEU A 124 -6.94 -3.45 15.23
N ASN A 125 -6.26 -2.76 14.32
CA ASN A 125 -6.74 -2.46 12.97
C ASN A 125 -5.53 -2.23 12.04
N GLN A 126 -5.76 -1.82 10.79
CA GLN A 126 -4.73 -1.69 9.76
C GLN A 126 -3.69 -0.58 10.02
N GLN A 127 -3.84 0.24 11.07
CA GLN A 127 -2.87 1.28 11.44
C GLN A 127 -2.53 1.28 12.94
N GLN A 128 -3.21 0.47 13.75
CA GLN A 128 -3.04 0.46 15.20
C GLN A 128 -2.70 -0.94 15.69
N VAL A 129 -1.68 -1.00 16.52
CA VAL A 129 -1.20 -2.23 17.14
C VAL A 129 -1.18 -2.05 18.65
N LEU A 130 -1.56 -3.11 19.36
CA LEU A 130 -1.43 -3.20 20.80
C LEU A 130 -0.15 -3.96 21.13
N VAL A 131 0.60 -3.45 22.10
CA VAL A 131 1.82 -4.09 22.57
C VAL A 131 1.72 -4.47 24.05
N GLY A 132 2.51 -5.45 24.46
CA GLY A 132 2.58 -5.94 25.83
C GLY A 132 3.98 -6.45 26.18
N PRO A 133 4.53 -6.18 27.39
CA PRO A 133 4.06 -5.22 28.40
C PRO A 133 3.86 -3.80 27.84
N ALA A 134 3.20 -2.90 28.59
CA ALA A 134 3.11 -1.50 28.21
C ALA A 134 4.54 -0.91 28.14
N PRO A 135 4.87 -0.08 27.15
CA PRO A 135 6.20 0.50 27.03
C PRO A 135 6.54 1.37 28.25
N ASP A 136 7.72 1.21 28.84
CA ASP A 136 8.23 2.05 29.94
C ASP A 136 8.94 3.32 29.43
N GLN A 137 9.37 3.33 28.17
CA GLN A 137 9.99 4.48 27.51
C GLN A 137 9.45 4.70 26.09
N ALA A 138 9.85 5.80 25.46
CA ALA A 138 9.53 6.10 24.07
C ALA A 138 10.50 5.38 23.13
N TYR A 139 10.12 4.18 22.69
CA TYR A 139 10.89 3.36 21.78
C TYR A 139 10.45 3.57 20.33
N THR A 140 11.42 3.54 19.41
CA THR A 140 11.12 3.48 17.98
C THR A 140 10.56 2.10 17.66
N VAL A 141 9.44 2.06 16.94
CA VAL A 141 8.80 0.83 16.48
C VAL A 141 9.12 0.63 15.02
N GLU A 142 9.75 -0.51 14.72
CA GLU A 142 10.01 -0.96 13.36
C GLU A 142 9.02 -2.06 13.00
N THR A 143 8.37 -1.92 11.86
CA THR A 143 7.43 -2.89 11.31
C THR A 143 7.88 -3.31 9.93
N VAL A 144 7.81 -4.60 9.64
CA VAL A 144 7.99 -5.17 8.31
C VAL A 144 6.69 -5.85 7.92
N GLY A 145 6.22 -5.55 6.73
CA GLY A 145 4.96 -6.08 6.23
C GLY A 145 4.63 -5.55 4.85
N THR A 146 3.44 -5.92 4.38
CA THR A 146 2.91 -5.48 3.10
C THR A 146 2.18 -4.16 3.29
N TYR A 147 2.63 -3.12 2.59
CA TYR A 147 2.02 -1.79 2.59
C TYR A 147 1.41 -1.50 1.22
N ARG A 148 0.40 -0.63 1.21
CA ARG A 148 -0.10 -0.06 -0.05
C ARG A 148 0.87 1.04 -0.49
N PRO A 149 1.50 0.94 -1.67
CA PRO A 149 2.35 2.01 -2.18
C PRO A 149 1.58 3.32 -2.39
N LEU A 150 2.29 4.44 -2.32
CA LEU A 150 1.74 5.73 -2.72
C LEU A 150 1.31 5.69 -4.18
N PRO A 151 0.11 6.21 -4.52
CA PRO A 151 -0.38 6.13 -5.88
C PRO A 151 0.37 7.06 -6.82
N LEU A 152 0.33 6.74 -8.12
CA LEU A 152 0.94 7.57 -9.16
C LEU A 152 0.30 8.98 -9.16
N SER A 153 1.11 10.03 -9.15
CA SER A 153 0.63 11.41 -9.14
C SER A 153 1.68 12.38 -9.67
N ALA A 154 1.34 13.66 -9.79
CA ALA A 154 2.30 14.69 -10.20
C ALA A 154 3.51 14.83 -9.24
N THR A 155 3.35 14.45 -7.96
CA THR A 155 4.41 14.46 -6.94
C THR A 155 5.04 13.10 -6.71
N ASN A 156 4.35 12.00 -7.05
CA ASN A 156 4.87 10.64 -7.06
C ASN A 156 4.90 10.14 -8.51
N THR A 157 5.95 10.53 -9.24
CA THR A 157 5.96 10.46 -10.70
C THR A 157 6.18 9.07 -11.27
N THR A 158 6.52 8.08 -10.45
CA THR A 158 6.70 6.69 -10.88
C THR A 158 6.21 5.72 -9.80
N THR A 159 5.61 4.61 -10.19
CA THR A 159 5.30 3.49 -9.28
C THR A 159 5.88 2.20 -9.81
N ILE A 160 5.93 1.15 -8.99
CA ILE A 160 6.39 -0.17 -9.45
C ILE A 160 5.57 -0.66 -10.63
N LEU A 161 4.26 -0.38 -10.64
CA LEU A 161 3.38 -0.74 -11.74
C LEU A 161 3.74 0.00 -13.03
N THR A 162 4.07 1.30 -12.97
CA THR A 162 4.48 2.02 -14.19
C THR A 162 5.87 1.69 -14.67
N GLN A 163 6.74 1.15 -13.81
CA GLN A 163 8.11 0.77 -14.16
C GLN A 163 8.20 -0.67 -14.66
N LEU A 164 7.58 -1.61 -13.95
CA LEU A 164 7.71 -3.05 -14.21
C LEU A 164 6.54 -3.60 -15.05
N LEU A 165 5.32 -3.10 -14.81
CA LEU A 165 4.08 -3.61 -15.42
C LEU A 165 3.30 -2.50 -16.17
N PRO A 166 3.95 -1.65 -16.99
CA PRO A 166 3.30 -0.47 -17.58
C PRO A 166 2.15 -0.82 -18.52
N ASP A 167 2.26 -1.92 -19.27
CA ASP A 167 1.25 -2.34 -20.23
C ASP A 167 0.00 -2.86 -19.49
N LEU A 168 0.20 -3.59 -18.38
CA LEU A 168 -0.87 -4.05 -17.50
C LEU A 168 -1.57 -2.87 -16.83
N PHE A 169 -0.79 -1.91 -16.34
CA PHE A 169 -1.31 -0.69 -15.73
C PHE A 169 -2.15 0.11 -16.73
N LEU A 170 -1.65 0.32 -17.95
CA LEU A 170 -2.37 1.02 -19.00
C LEU A 170 -3.67 0.30 -19.40
N ALA A 171 -3.64 -1.04 -19.53
CA ALA A 171 -4.84 -1.83 -19.81
C ALA A 171 -5.90 -1.69 -18.70
N ALA A 172 -5.50 -1.75 -17.43
CA ALA A 172 -6.38 -1.54 -16.28
C ALA A 172 -7.04 -0.15 -16.30
N SER A 173 -6.25 0.87 -16.64
CA SER A 173 -6.72 2.25 -16.76
C SER A 173 -7.69 2.43 -17.93
N MET A 174 -7.46 1.78 -19.07
CA MET A 174 -8.35 1.84 -20.23
C MET A 174 -9.70 1.17 -19.98
N ILE A 175 -9.77 0.14 -19.12
CA ILE A 175 -11.04 -0.46 -18.69
C ILE A 175 -11.90 0.58 -17.97
N PHE A 176 -11.31 1.33 -17.04
CA PHE A 176 -12.02 2.39 -16.32
C PHE A 176 -12.42 3.54 -17.25
N MET A 177 -11.47 4.02 -18.06
CA MET A 177 -11.69 5.17 -18.92
C MET A 177 -12.66 4.91 -20.06
N SER A 178 -12.66 3.71 -20.65
CA SER A 178 -13.66 3.34 -21.66
C SER A 178 -15.08 3.33 -21.08
N GLY A 179 -15.25 2.95 -19.81
CA GLY A 179 -16.51 3.10 -19.09
C GLY A 179 -16.92 4.57 -18.90
N TYR A 180 -15.96 5.44 -18.57
CA TYR A 180 -16.20 6.87 -18.42
C TYR A 180 -16.61 7.56 -19.73
N GLN A 181 -15.91 7.26 -20.83
CA GLN A 181 -16.21 7.84 -22.15
C GLN A 181 -17.66 7.55 -22.61
N ARG A 182 -18.19 6.37 -22.29
CA ARG A 182 -19.59 6.02 -22.58
C ARG A 182 -20.61 6.90 -21.85
N ASN A 183 -20.27 7.42 -20.67
CA ASN A 183 -21.18 8.24 -19.88
C ASN A 183 -21.21 9.71 -20.33
N PHE A 184 -20.18 10.15 -21.08
CA PHE A 184 -20.07 11.52 -21.60
C PHE A 184 -20.36 11.66 -23.10
N GLY A 185 -20.30 10.58 -23.88
CA GLY A 185 -20.52 10.60 -25.32
C GLY A 185 -21.83 9.93 -25.74
N SER A 186 -22.85 10.70 -26.12
CA SER A 186 -24.07 10.20 -26.77
C SER A 186 -23.87 9.69 -28.21
N GLN A 187 -22.64 9.44 -28.67
CA GLN A 187 -22.33 9.15 -30.09
C GLN A 187 -21.20 8.12 -30.36
N ALA A 188 -20.75 7.33 -29.38
CA ALA A 188 -19.73 6.29 -29.63
C ALA A 188 -19.98 5.01 -28.82
N ASP A 189 -21.10 4.35 -29.11
CA ASP A 189 -21.42 3.05 -28.54
C ASP A 189 -20.65 1.92 -29.25
N ASP A 190 -19.51 1.50 -28.69
CA ASP A 190 -19.09 0.10 -28.86
C ASP A 190 -18.73 -0.55 -27.51
N PRO A 191 -19.66 -1.28 -26.86
CA PRO A 191 -19.39 -2.03 -25.63
C PRO A 191 -18.25 -3.06 -25.78
N LYS A 192 -17.79 -3.36 -27.01
CA LYS A 192 -16.66 -4.24 -27.26
C LYS A 192 -15.31 -3.66 -26.83
N MET A 193 -15.15 -2.34 -26.73
CA MET A 193 -13.87 -1.72 -26.36
C MET A 193 -13.48 -2.01 -24.90
N GLY A 194 -14.42 -1.88 -23.96
CA GLY A 194 -14.15 -2.25 -22.56
C GLY A 194 -13.89 -3.76 -22.40
N MET A 195 -14.59 -4.60 -23.17
CA MET A 195 -14.38 -6.05 -23.17
C MET A 195 -13.05 -6.46 -23.80
N SER A 196 -12.55 -5.75 -24.81
CA SER A 196 -11.24 -6.05 -25.41
C SER A 196 -10.09 -5.67 -24.48
N TRP A 197 -10.18 -4.55 -23.77
CA TRP A 197 -9.19 -4.17 -22.75
C TRP A 197 -9.21 -5.11 -21.54
N GLU A 198 -10.38 -5.61 -21.13
CA GLU A 198 -10.47 -6.65 -20.09
C GLU A 198 -9.79 -7.95 -20.54
N GLN A 199 -10.00 -8.39 -21.79
CA GLN A 199 -9.31 -9.56 -22.33
C GLN A 199 -7.78 -9.36 -22.34
N GLN A 200 -7.30 -8.21 -22.80
CA GLN A 200 -5.87 -7.87 -22.78
C GLN A 200 -5.31 -7.82 -21.36
N TYR A 201 -6.05 -7.24 -20.41
CA TYR A 201 -5.68 -7.23 -18.99
C TYR A 201 -5.51 -8.64 -18.44
N GLN A 202 -6.45 -9.54 -18.72
CA GLN A 202 -6.38 -10.93 -18.26
C GLN A 202 -5.21 -11.70 -18.87
N GLU A 203 -4.83 -11.41 -20.12
CA GLU A 203 -3.64 -11.99 -20.74
C GLU A 203 -2.36 -11.46 -20.09
N LEU A 204 -2.22 -10.14 -19.98
CA LEU A 204 -1.06 -9.49 -19.35
C LEU A 204 -0.90 -9.90 -17.87
N MET A 205 -2.01 -10.09 -17.16
CA MET A 205 -2.01 -10.52 -15.77
C MET A 205 -1.36 -11.90 -15.58
N LYS A 206 -1.56 -12.83 -16.52
CA LYS A 206 -0.90 -14.16 -16.45
C LYS A 206 0.60 -14.05 -16.56
N TRP A 207 1.09 -13.18 -17.44
CA TRP A 207 2.52 -12.93 -17.59
C TRP A 207 3.11 -12.26 -16.34
N ALA A 208 2.41 -11.26 -15.81
CA ALA A 208 2.80 -10.55 -14.60
C ALA A 208 2.88 -11.49 -13.37
N LYS A 209 1.96 -12.44 -13.22
CA LYS A 209 2.01 -13.46 -12.17
C LYS A 209 3.27 -14.32 -12.25
N ASN A 210 3.60 -14.81 -13.45
CA ASN A 210 4.81 -15.61 -13.63
C ASN A 210 6.09 -14.81 -13.36
N GLU A 211 6.09 -13.50 -13.60
CA GLU A 211 7.24 -12.64 -13.31
C GLU A 211 7.38 -12.36 -11.81
N THR A 212 6.26 -12.05 -11.15
CA THR A 212 6.23 -11.78 -9.71
C THR A 212 6.57 -13.01 -8.87
N GLU A 213 6.16 -14.22 -9.28
CA GLU A 213 6.53 -15.48 -8.61
C GLU A 213 8.02 -15.85 -8.72
N ARG A 214 8.76 -15.25 -9.67
CA ARG A 214 10.20 -15.49 -9.83
C ARG A 214 11.07 -14.63 -8.93
N GLN A 215 10.50 -13.57 -8.35
CA GLN A 215 11.21 -12.61 -7.50
C GLN A 215 11.24 -13.08 -6.05
#